data_AF-A6GV27-F1
#
_entry.id   AF-A6GV27-F1
#
_cell.length_a   1.000
_cell.length_b   1.000
_cell.length_c   1.000
_cell.angle_alpha   90.00
_cell.angle_beta   90.00
_cell.angle_gamma   90.00
#
_symmetry.space_group_name_H-M   'P 1'
#
loop_
_entity.id
_entity.type
_entity.pdbx_description
1 polymer ?
#
loop_
_entity_poly.entity_id
_entity_poly.type
_entity_poly.pdbx_seq_one_letter_code
_entity_poly.pdbx_strand_id
1 'polypeptide(L)'
;NEEIGMSRDVLTNPNILTLLVYQALVPKLCPHCKIGGRLYQQGMSDSEHVLEILDTLENRFQLERDLFYFKRQGGCPKCKHRGTAGLSVVAEILTPDRKWLNLIRQGKDYEAMMYYRSKSDGNFRSENMDGKTVFEHTLYKALLGEVDPRHCERFDSFDRFEIMNDADRAETAAYT
;
A
#
# COMPACT_ATOMS: atom_id res chain seq x y z
N ASN A 1 15.69 -10.70 21.72
CA ASN A 1 14.71 -9.80 22.37
C ASN A 1 13.49 -9.74 21.51
N GLU A 2 12.42 -10.40 21.94
CA GLU A 2 11.14 -10.49 21.21
C GLU A 2 10.18 -9.34 21.56
N GLU A 3 10.56 -8.43 22.47
CA GLU A 3 9.73 -7.30 22.90
C GLU A 3 10.55 -6.03 23.15
N ILE A 4 9.90 -4.87 23.03
CA ILE A 4 10.45 -3.52 23.26
C ILE A 4 10.72 -3.27 24.78
N GLY A 5 10.34 -4.20 25.67
CA GLY A 5 10.56 -4.09 27.11
C GLY A 5 9.61 -3.13 27.83
N MET A 6 8.49 -2.77 27.18
CA MET A 6 7.44 -1.92 27.74
C MET A 6 6.10 -2.61 27.61
N SER A 7 5.28 -2.57 28.67
CA SER A 7 3.91 -3.11 28.60
C SER A 7 3.01 -2.23 27.72
N ARG A 8 1.92 -2.82 27.22
CA ARG A 8 0.87 -2.11 26.46
C ARG A 8 0.30 -0.93 27.26
N ASP A 9 0.15 -1.08 28.57
CA ASP A 9 -0.32 0.00 29.44
C ASP A 9 0.62 1.20 29.45
N VAL A 10 1.94 0.96 29.54
CA VAL A 10 2.93 2.04 29.54
C VAL A 10 3.01 2.69 28.17
N LEU A 11 3.05 1.91 27.08
CA LEU A 11 3.10 2.43 25.71
C LEU A 11 1.88 3.29 25.36
N THR A 12 0.72 2.96 25.92
CA THR A 12 -0.53 3.67 25.65
C THR A 12 -0.79 4.83 26.61
N ASN A 13 0.15 5.18 27.49
CA ASN A 13 0.00 6.37 28.33
C ASN A 13 0.12 7.66 27.50
N PRO A 14 -0.53 8.76 27.94
CA PRO A 14 -0.47 10.02 27.23
C PRO A 14 0.97 10.45 26.93
N ASN A 15 1.21 10.88 25.69
CA ASN A 15 2.49 11.39 25.19
C ASN A 15 3.65 10.38 25.13
N ILE A 16 3.44 9.08 25.42
CA ILE A 16 4.47 8.06 25.22
C ILE A 16 4.57 7.68 23.74
N LEU A 17 3.46 7.26 23.14
CA LEU A 17 3.38 6.94 21.72
C LEU A 17 2.62 8.03 20.97
N THR A 18 3.36 8.91 20.28
CA THR A 18 2.79 10.08 19.59
C THR A 18 2.72 9.92 18.08
N LEU A 19 3.57 9.07 17.49
CA LEU A 19 3.63 8.84 16.05
C LEU A 19 4.21 7.45 15.76
N LEU A 20 3.53 6.70 14.90
CA LEU A 20 4.04 5.50 14.26
C LEU A 20 4.26 5.80 12.78
N VAL A 21 5.47 5.50 12.30
CA VAL A 21 5.84 5.67 10.90
C VAL A 21 6.42 4.36 10.41
N TYR A 22 5.77 3.75 9.43
CA TYR A 22 6.38 2.73 8.61
C TYR A 22 6.73 3.33 7.25
N GLN A 23 8.01 3.29 6.86
CA GLN A 23 8.47 3.78 5.57
C GLN A 23 9.32 2.75 4.85
N ALA A 24 9.26 2.77 3.52
CA ALA A 24 10.10 1.96 2.65
C ALA A 24 10.48 2.70 1.37
N LEU A 25 11.55 2.26 0.74
CA LEU A 25 11.95 2.73 -0.59
C LEU A 25 11.51 1.72 -1.66
N VAL A 26 10.87 2.24 -2.71
CA VAL A 26 10.49 1.50 -3.92
C VAL A 26 11.19 2.07 -5.15
N PRO A 27 11.64 1.23 -6.08
CA PRO A 27 12.22 1.71 -7.35
C PRO A 27 11.21 2.49 -8.19
N LYS A 28 11.63 3.64 -8.72
CA LYS A 28 10.86 4.35 -9.75
C LYS A 28 11.08 3.70 -11.10
N LEU A 29 10.01 3.54 -11.88
CA LEU A 29 10.07 3.09 -13.26
C LEU A 29 10.91 4.06 -14.11
N CYS A 30 11.60 3.53 -15.11
CA CYS A 30 12.23 4.39 -16.10
C CYS A 30 11.15 5.07 -16.97
N PRO A 31 11.11 6.42 -17.05
CA PRO A 31 10.08 7.11 -17.82
C PRO A 31 10.23 6.90 -19.34
N HIS A 32 11.39 6.44 -19.80
CA HIS A 32 11.69 6.24 -21.22
C HIS A 32 11.40 4.84 -21.74
N CYS A 33 11.23 3.85 -20.86
CA CYS A 33 11.09 2.46 -21.31
C CYS A 33 10.11 1.61 -20.50
N LYS A 34 9.36 2.18 -19.55
CA LYS A 34 8.27 1.47 -18.88
C LYS A 34 7.25 0.95 -19.91
N ILE A 35 6.68 -0.22 -19.65
CA ILE A 35 5.74 -0.91 -20.54
C ILE A 35 4.33 -0.73 -19.97
N GLY A 36 3.37 -0.25 -20.75
CA GLY A 36 1.99 -0.13 -20.30
C GLY A 36 1.32 -1.49 -20.14
N GLY A 37 0.44 -1.63 -19.15
CA GLY A 37 -0.23 -2.89 -18.81
C GLY A 37 -0.92 -3.58 -19.99
N ARG A 38 -1.61 -2.82 -20.83
CA ARG A 38 -2.27 -3.33 -22.06
C ARG A 38 -1.36 -3.95 -23.11
N LEU A 39 -0.07 -3.63 -23.06
CA LEU A 39 0.91 -4.16 -23.99
C LEU A 39 1.45 -5.52 -23.54
N TYR A 40 1.17 -5.94 -22.30
CA TYR A 40 1.51 -7.28 -21.85
C TYR A 40 0.59 -8.31 -22.50
N GLN A 41 1.21 -9.32 -23.09
CA GLN A 41 0.55 -10.46 -23.70
C GLN A 41 1.21 -11.75 -23.22
N GLN A 42 0.47 -12.84 -23.32
CA GLN A 42 0.99 -14.19 -23.05
C GLN A 42 2.25 -14.45 -23.89
N GLY A 43 3.31 -14.96 -23.26
CA GLY A 43 4.59 -15.25 -23.91
C GLY A 43 5.67 -14.17 -23.79
N MET A 44 5.38 -13.03 -23.14
CA MET A 44 6.42 -12.10 -22.70
C MET A 44 7.10 -12.60 -21.40
N SER A 45 8.33 -12.16 -21.13
CA SER A 45 9.00 -12.47 -19.85
C SER A 45 8.14 -11.95 -18.69
N ASP A 46 7.91 -12.80 -17.69
CA ASP A 46 7.11 -12.54 -16.49
C ASP A 46 5.63 -12.24 -16.79
N SER A 47 5.11 -12.60 -17.98
CA SER A 47 3.75 -12.23 -18.39
C SER A 47 2.67 -12.87 -17.53
N GLU A 48 2.87 -14.11 -17.07
CA GLU A 48 1.88 -14.84 -16.26
C GLU A 48 1.52 -14.05 -15.00
N HIS A 49 2.52 -13.78 -14.17
CA HIS A 49 2.34 -13.03 -12.92
C HIS A 49 1.85 -11.58 -13.15
N VAL A 50 2.32 -10.91 -14.21
CA VAL A 50 1.81 -9.56 -14.55
C VAL A 50 0.34 -9.60 -14.93
N LEU A 51 -0.08 -10.60 -15.70
CA LEU A 51 -1.47 -10.76 -16.11
C LEU A 51 -2.36 -11.12 -14.91
N GLU A 52 -1.91 -11.98 -13.99
CA GLU A 52 -2.61 -12.27 -12.73
C GLU A 52 -2.83 -10.99 -11.90
N ILE A 53 -1.79 -10.17 -11.71
CA ILE A 53 -1.92 -8.90 -10.99
C ILE A 53 -2.92 -7.97 -11.70
N LEU A 54 -2.85 -7.86 -13.03
CA LEU A 54 -3.78 -7.03 -13.80
C LEU A 54 -5.22 -7.54 -13.68
N ASP A 55 -5.43 -8.86 -13.71
CA ASP A 55 -6.74 -9.49 -13.52
C ASP A 55 -7.28 -9.21 -12.11
N THR A 56 -6.47 -9.32 -11.07
CA THR A 56 -6.88 -9.01 -9.69
C THR A 56 -7.18 -7.52 -9.52
N LEU A 57 -6.37 -6.63 -10.08
CA LEU A 57 -6.58 -5.18 -10.06
C LEU A 57 -7.90 -4.78 -10.75
N GLU A 58 -8.19 -5.39 -11.89
CA GLU A 58 -9.43 -5.13 -12.63
C GLU A 58 -10.65 -5.69 -11.87
N ASN A 59 -10.62 -6.96 -11.48
CA ASN A 59 -11.80 -7.64 -10.94
C ASN A 59 -12.10 -7.33 -9.47
N ARG A 60 -11.07 -7.15 -8.62
CA ARG A 60 -11.24 -6.91 -7.17
C ARG A 60 -11.10 -5.43 -6.80
N PHE A 61 -10.14 -4.73 -7.39
CA PHE A 61 -9.89 -3.31 -7.07
C PHE A 61 -10.67 -2.34 -7.97
N GLN A 62 -11.28 -2.83 -9.06
CA GLN A 62 -11.98 -2.01 -10.07
C GLN A 62 -11.07 -0.95 -10.69
N LEU A 63 -9.82 -1.33 -10.97
CA LEU A 63 -8.79 -0.47 -11.57
C LEU A 63 -8.42 -1.00 -12.96
N GLU A 64 -8.69 -0.20 -13.98
CA GLU A 64 -8.40 -0.54 -15.38
C GLU A 64 -6.92 -0.82 -15.63
N ARG A 65 -6.64 -1.82 -16.47
CA ARG A 65 -5.28 -2.26 -16.82
C ARG A 65 -4.40 -1.15 -17.43
N ASP A 66 -5.02 -0.22 -18.17
CA ASP A 66 -4.36 0.88 -18.88
C ASP A 66 -3.72 1.92 -17.93
N LEU A 67 -4.07 1.88 -16.65
CA LEU A 67 -3.52 2.76 -15.62
C LEU A 67 -2.10 2.38 -15.20
N PHE A 68 -1.72 1.13 -15.45
CA PHE A 68 -0.51 0.55 -14.87
C PHE A 68 0.65 0.46 -15.86
N TYR A 69 1.86 0.55 -15.32
CA TYR A 69 3.10 0.41 -16.06
C TYR A 69 4.05 -0.52 -15.33
N PHE A 70 4.83 -1.27 -16.10
CA PHE A 70 5.76 -2.26 -15.56
C PHE A 70 7.19 -1.98 -16.05
N LYS A 71 8.13 -2.44 -15.24
CA LYS A 71 9.56 -2.39 -15.52
C LYS A 71 9.86 -3.26 -16.74
N ARG A 72 10.44 -2.63 -17.77
CA ARG A 72 11.08 -3.35 -18.88
C ARG A 72 12.33 -4.07 -18.44
N GLN A 73 12.37 -5.39 -18.59
CA GLN A 73 13.57 -6.19 -18.39
C GLN A 73 14.68 -5.77 -19.36
N GLY A 74 15.92 -5.68 -18.86
CA GLY A 74 17.06 -5.14 -19.60
C GLY A 74 17.04 -3.63 -19.86
N GLY A 75 15.97 -2.92 -19.46
CA GLY A 75 15.86 -1.47 -19.50
C GLY A 75 16.17 -0.84 -20.87
N CYS A 76 16.74 0.35 -20.84
CA CYS A 76 17.23 1.09 -22.01
C CYS A 76 18.50 1.89 -21.65
N PRO A 77 19.22 2.49 -22.63
CA PRO A 77 20.42 3.27 -22.34
C PRO A 77 20.21 4.43 -21.35
N LYS A 78 19.03 5.08 -21.36
CA LYS A 78 18.70 6.19 -20.44
C LYS A 78 18.67 5.78 -18.97
N CYS A 79 18.30 4.53 -18.67
CA CYS A 79 18.33 3.96 -17.32
C CYS A 79 19.50 2.99 -17.10
N LYS A 80 20.53 3.04 -17.95
CA LYS A 80 21.69 2.14 -17.88
C LYS A 80 21.26 0.66 -17.82
N HIS A 81 20.27 0.29 -18.63
CA HIS A 81 19.74 -1.07 -18.74
C HIS A 81 19.11 -1.64 -17.45
N ARG A 82 18.76 -0.80 -16.48
CA ARG A 82 18.14 -1.23 -15.22
C ARG A 82 16.62 -1.38 -15.29
N GLY A 83 15.95 -0.60 -16.16
CA GLY A 83 14.49 -0.50 -16.21
C GLY A 83 13.89 0.44 -15.16
N THR A 84 14.70 0.95 -14.24
CA THR A 84 14.31 1.85 -13.14
C THR A 84 15.21 3.10 -13.10
N ALA A 85 14.71 4.20 -12.54
CA ALA A 85 15.41 5.48 -12.47
C ALA A 85 15.18 6.19 -11.12
N GLY A 86 15.98 5.81 -10.12
CA GLY A 86 15.91 6.34 -8.76
C GLY A 86 14.93 5.59 -7.86
N LEU A 87 14.68 6.15 -6.68
CA LEU A 87 13.79 5.60 -5.65
C LEU A 87 12.68 6.59 -5.32
N SER A 88 11.58 6.08 -4.76
CA SER A 88 10.49 6.85 -4.18
C SER A 88 10.22 6.30 -2.78
N VAL A 89 9.87 7.17 -1.83
CA VAL A 89 9.43 6.76 -0.50
C VAL A 89 7.96 6.35 -0.58
N VAL A 90 7.58 5.25 0.03
CA VAL A 90 6.21 4.93 0.39
C VAL A 90 6.14 4.81 1.90
N ALA A 91 5.03 5.25 2.49
CA ALA A 91 4.90 5.31 3.93
C ALA A 91 3.45 5.17 4.38
N GLU A 92 3.32 4.63 5.58
CA GLU A 92 2.11 4.54 6.39
C GLU A 92 2.40 5.27 7.70
N ILE A 93 1.51 6.21 8.04
CA ILE A 93 1.69 7.07 9.20
C ILE A 93 0.41 7.01 10.02
N LEU A 94 0.56 6.67 11.30
CA LEU A 94 -0.51 6.69 12.28
C LEU A 94 -0.12 7.67 13.38
N THR A 95 -0.97 8.66 13.60
CA THR A 95 -0.95 9.48 14.82
C THR A 95 -1.97 8.91 15.81
N PRO A 96 -1.55 8.23 16.88
CA PRO A 96 -2.48 7.62 17.83
C PRO A 96 -3.33 8.69 18.52
N ASP A 97 -4.65 8.50 18.48
CA ASP A 97 -5.59 9.24 19.31
C ASP A 97 -6.00 8.41 20.53
N ARG A 98 -6.80 9.02 21.41
CA ARG A 98 -7.25 8.36 22.65
C ARG A 98 -8.07 7.09 22.38
N LYS A 99 -8.80 7.00 21.27
CA LYS A 99 -9.60 5.82 20.95
C LYS A 99 -8.68 4.67 20.51
N TRP A 100 -7.74 4.93 19.60
CA TRP A 100 -6.77 3.93 19.17
C TRP A 100 -5.91 3.43 20.35
N LEU A 101 -5.40 4.33 21.19
CA LEU A 101 -4.61 3.97 22.37
C LEU A 101 -5.41 3.10 23.37
N ASN A 102 -6.70 3.37 23.54
CA ASN A 102 -7.56 2.55 24.40
C ASN A 102 -7.82 1.15 23.83
N LEU A 103 -8.01 1.01 22.51
CA LEU A 103 -8.15 -0.29 21.87
C LEU A 103 -6.88 -1.13 22.05
N ILE A 104 -5.72 -0.52 21.82
CA ILE A 104 -4.43 -1.17 22.08
C ILE A 104 -4.24 -1.48 23.58
N ARG A 105 -4.70 -0.64 24.49
CA ARG A 105 -4.62 -0.97 25.92
C ARG A 105 -5.46 -2.21 26.29
N GLN A 106 -6.59 -2.41 25.62
CA GLN A 106 -7.53 -3.51 25.87
C GLN A 106 -7.18 -4.82 25.15
N GLY A 107 -6.11 -4.88 24.36
CA GLY A 107 -5.81 -6.08 23.57
C GLY A 107 -6.57 -6.19 22.24
N LYS A 108 -7.28 -5.12 21.83
CA LYS A 108 -8.16 -5.11 20.66
C LYS A 108 -7.42 -4.64 19.40
N ASP A 109 -6.42 -5.42 18.99
CA ASP A 109 -5.49 -5.05 17.91
C ASP A 109 -6.16 -4.95 16.55
N TYR A 110 -7.06 -5.89 16.25
CA TYR A 110 -7.82 -5.87 15.00
C TYR A 110 -8.74 -4.65 14.92
N GLU A 111 -9.48 -4.34 15.99
CA GLU A 111 -10.37 -3.17 16.02
C GLU A 111 -9.58 -1.86 15.98
N ALA A 112 -8.38 -1.80 16.57
CA ALA A 112 -7.49 -0.65 16.46
C ALA A 112 -7.02 -0.44 15.00
N MET A 113 -6.68 -1.53 14.31
CA MET A 113 -6.32 -1.51 12.90
C MET A 113 -7.50 -1.06 12.04
N MET A 114 -8.69 -1.63 12.25
CA MET A 114 -9.90 -1.25 11.52
C MET A 114 -10.28 0.21 11.77
N TYR A 115 -10.15 0.70 13.01
CA TYR A 115 -10.36 2.11 13.34
C TYR A 115 -9.37 3.04 12.64
N TYR A 116 -8.12 2.62 12.46
CA TYR A 116 -7.17 3.38 11.64
C TYR A 116 -7.60 3.39 10.17
N ARG A 117 -7.88 2.21 9.60
CA ARG A 117 -8.27 2.06 8.19
C ARG A 117 -9.56 2.79 7.85
N SER A 118 -10.48 2.94 8.81
CA SER A 118 -11.73 3.67 8.61
C SER A 118 -11.56 5.17 8.37
N LYS A 119 -10.36 5.73 8.62
CA LYS A 119 -10.02 7.13 8.29
C LYS A 119 -9.74 7.33 6.79
N SER A 120 -9.49 6.24 6.06
CA SER A 120 -9.28 6.27 4.61
C SER A 120 -10.55 6.69 3.89
N ASP A 121 -10.38 7.48 2.83
CA ASP A 121 -11.45 7.81 1.89
C ASP A 121 -11.82 6.65 0.96
N GLY A 122 -11.14 5.50 1.09
CA GLY A 122 -11.37 4.30 0.29
C GLY A 122 -10.98 4.45 -1.18
N ASN A 123 -10.42 5.59 -1.58
CA ASN A 123 -10.09 5.88 -2.97
C ASN A 123 -8.59 5.72 -3.20
N PHE A 124 -8.19 4.63 -3.86
CA PHE A 124 -6.78 4.35 -4.19
C PHE A 124 -6.10 5.42 -5.07
N ARG A 125 -6.87 6.28 -5.74
CA ARG A 125 -6.36 7.38 -6.57
C ARG A 125 -6.22 8.70 -5.82
N SER A 126 -6.75 8.79 -4.61
CA SER A 126 -6.69 10.01 -3.80
C SER A 126 -5.30 10.21 -3.19
N GLU A 127 -4.83 11.45 -3.17
CA GLU A 127 -3.57 11.84 -2.51
C GLU A 127 -3.69 11.85 -0.98
N ASN A 128 -4.92 11.78 -0.44
CA ASN A 128 -5.13 11.63 0.99
C ASN A 128 -4.63 10.26 1.45
N MET A 129 -3.65 10.26 2.36
CA MET A 129 -3.02 9.06 2.91
C MET A 129 -3.50 8.71 4.32
N ASP A 130 -4.44 9.48 4.89
CA ASP A 130 -4.99 9.14 6.20
C ASP A 130 -5.68 7.77 6.14
N GLY A 131 -5.42 6.90 7.11
CA GLY A 131 -5.90 5.51 7.14
C GLY A 131 -5.40 4.57 6.03
N LYS A 132 -4.55 5.03 5.09
CA LYS A 132 -3.97 4.18 4.03
C LYS A 132 -2.71 3.48 4.49
N THR A 133 -2.61 2.20 4.15
CA THR A 133 -1.42 1.39 4.39
C THR A 133 -0.29 1.72 3.41
N VAL A 134 0.91 1.21 3.71
CA VAL A 134 2.06 1.33 2.78
C VAL A 134 1.80 0.61 1.45
N PHE A 135 0.98 -0.45 1.46
CA PHE A 135 0.50 -1.12 0.25
C PHE A 135 -0.30 -0.15 -0.61
N GLU A 136 -1.27 0.55 -0.01
CA GLU A 136 -2.15 1.51 -0.71
C GLU A 136 -1.38 2.72 -1.24
N HIS A 137 -0.40 3.23 -0.49
CA HIS A 137 0.50 4.28 -0.98
C HIS A 137 1.33 3.80 -2.18
N THR A 138 1.83 2.55 -2.14
CA THR A 138 2.55 1.95 -3.27
C THR A 138 1.64 1.82 -4.49
N LEU A 139 0.40 1.36 -4.30
CA LEU A 139 -0.62 1.25 -5.33
C LEU A 139 -0.98 2.62 -5.93
N TYR A 140 -1.15 3.65 -5.10
CA TYR A 140 -1.37 5.03 -5.55
C TYR A 140 -0.23 5.49 -6.49
N LYS A 141 1.03 5.23 -6.12
CA LYS A 141 2.18 5.58 -6.99
C LYS A 141 2.27 4.71 -8.24
N ALA A 142 1.79 3.48 -8.20
CA ALA A 142 1.66 2.64 -9.38
C ALA A 142 0.57 3.17 -10.34
N LEU A 143 -0.54 3.70 -9.81
CA LEU A 143 -1.60 4.37 -10.56
C LEU A 143 -1.14 5.68 -11.22
N LEU A 144 -0.16 6.37 -10.63
CA LEU A 144 0.54 7.50 -11.26
C LEU A 144 1.55 7.05 -12.35
N GLY A 145 1.77 5.73 -12.49
CA GLY A 145 2.76 5.16 -13.39
C GLY A 145 4.20 5.47 -12.99
N GLU A 146 4.45 5.78 -11.72
CA GLU A 146 5.79 6.04 -11.17
C GLU A 146 6.49 4.75 -10.71
N VAL A 147 5.72 3.79 -10.21
CA VAL A 147 6.20 2.55 -9.58
C VAL A 147 5.57 1.34 -10.26
N ASP A 148 6.30 0.23 -10.31
CA ASP A 148 5.78 -1.05 -10.81
C ASP A 148 4.78 -1.65 -9.80
N PRO A 149 3.54 -2.03 -10.19
CA PRO A 149 2.54 -2.59 -9.29
C PRO A 149 3.01 -3.81 -8.49
N ARG A 150 3.92 -4.62 -9.05
CA ARG A 150 4.52 -5.79 -8.35
C ARG A 150 5.21 -5.41 -7.04
N HIS A 151 5.60 -4.15 -6.87
CA HIS A 151 6.18 -3.69 -5.61
C HIS A 151 5.19 -3.61 -4.45
N CYS A 152 3.87 -3.63 -4.70
CA CYS A 152 2.87 -3.70 -3.64
C CYS A 152 2.98 -5.02 -2.87
N GLU A 153 3.33 -6.12 -3.54
CA GLU A 153 3.46 -7.47 -2.96
C GLU A 153 4.63 -7.64 -1.98
N ARG A 154 5.49 -6.62 -1.87
CA ARG A 154 6.47 -6.54 -0.78
C ARG A 154 5.83 -6.24 0.58
N PHE A 155 4.61 -5.71 0.57
CA PHE A 155 3.91 -5.23 1.74
C PHE A 155 2.68 -6.08 2.04
N ASP A 156 1.90 -6.44 1.01
CA ASP A 156 0.78 -7.37 1.13
C ASP A 156 0.43 -7.98 -0.24
N SER A 157 -0.18 -9.16 -0.27
CA SER A 157 -0.62 -9.82 -1.50
C SER A 157 -1.89 -9.15 -2.03
N PHE A 158 -1.95 -8.88 -3.33
CA PHE A 158 -3.16 -8.36 -3.95
C PHE A 158 -4.37 -9.22 -3.59
N ASP A 159 -4.29 -10.54 -3.71
CA ASP A 159 -5.40 -11.48 -3.49
C ASP A 159 -5.93 -11.50 -2.06
N ARG A 160 -5.08 -11.21 -1.07
CA ARG A 160 -5.44 -11.27 0.36
C ARG A 160 -5.73 -9.90 0.96
N PHE A 161 -5.27 -8.84 0.32
CA PHE A 161 -5.45 -7.48 0.83
C PHE A 161 -6.93 -7.19 1.08
N GLU A 162 -7.25 -6.79 2.30
CA GLU A 162 -8.60 -6.48 2.76
C GLU A 162 -9.00 -5.09 2.26
N ILE A 163 -9.81 -5.04 1.20
CA ILE A 163 -10.37 -3.79 0.69
C ILE A 163 -11.54 -3.38 1.59
N MET A 164 -11.37 -2.28 2.32
CA MET A 164 -12.43 -1.70 3.16
C MET A 164 -13.62 -1.33 2.28
N ASN A 165 -14.76 -1.97 2.50
CA ASN A 165 -16.01 -1.60 1.84
C ASN A 165 -16.77 -0.53 2.66
N ASP A 166 -17.85 0.02 2.10
CA ASP A 166 -18.64 1.04 2.78
C ASP A 166 -19.31 0.53 4.07
N ALA A 167 -19.64 -0.76 4.15
CA ALA A 167 -20.20 -1.37 5.35
C ALA A 167 -19.15 -1.49 6.46
N ASP A 168 -17.89 -1.86 6.14
CA ASP A 168 -16.79 -1.91 7.12
C ASP A 168 -16.51 -0.52 7.70
N ARG A 169 -16.56 0.52 6.85
CA ARG A 169 -16.45 1.93 7.26
C ARG A 169 -17.62 2.38 8.14
N ALA A 170 -18.84 1.93 7.82
CA ALA A 170 -20.04 2.27 8.58
C ALA A 170 -20.10 1.53 9.93
N GLU A 171 -19.66 0.27 10.00
CA GLU A 171 -19.59 -0.51 11.24
C GLU A 171 -18.51 0.06 12.18
N THR A 172 -17.38 0.51 11.65
CA THR A 172 -16.37 1.23 12.44
C THR A 172 -16.87 2.58 12.96
N ALA A 173 -17.78 3.25 12.23
CA ALA A 173 -18.47 4.45 12.69
C ALA A 173 -19.50 4.19 13.80
N ALA A 174 -19.97 2.95 13.98
CA ALA A 174 -20.83 2.57 15.11
C ALA A 174 -20.09 2.49 16.45
N TYR A 175 -18.75 2.55 16.42
CA TYR A 175 -17.90 2.65 17.62
C TYR A 175 -17.48 4.10 17.92
N THR A 176 -17.95 5.09 17.16
CA THR A 176 -17.73 6.53 17.42
C THR A 176 -18.83 7.08 18.30
#